data_AF-A0A137NP99-F1
#
_entry.id   AF-A0A137NP99-F1
#
_cell.length_a   1.000
_cell.length_b   1.000
_cell.length_c   1.000
_cell.angle_alpha   90.00
_cell.angle_beta   90.00
_cell.angle_gamma   90.00
#
_symmetry.space_group_name_H-M   'P 1'
#
loop_
_entity.id
_entity.type
_entity.pdbx_description
1 polymer ?
#
loop_
_entity_poly.entity_id
_entity_poly.type
_entity_poly.pdbx_seq_one_letter_code
_entity_poly.pdbx_strand_id
1 'polypeptide(L)'
;MPLQVQFKKDDKLEDVKVVEVPKPTLNADDEVLVKFILSPVNGSDIESIQGFPGFAPSEYPATAGFEGVATVEEVGKDVNRFKTGQRVVVIPDTDVDCAAANGTWSDYRVYKQCNLFPVPDNITDEAAAQAIANPVTAYGLLDKLNAPKGEYIVQSAATSSLGRILIQFAKARGIKTINLVRHKDQIDDLKAIGADEVFSTEDGTDIVEEIKKITNGKGAYGALDAVGGELGLKLSQVVRDDGTIILYSFLGGEQVNVSGPDLLLRHVNYTGFFFAKYFRDIGKDKFDEVISKVFELFANEVKPLPGKCFPLEKISDALLQSLNPDKREKVFLVHAQ
;
A
#
# COMPACT_ATOMS: atom_id res chain seq x y z
N MET A 1 -3.84 -29.26 10.81
CA MET A 1 -2.55 -28.85 10.23
C MET A 1 -2.62 -27.36 9.93
N PRO A 2 -1.53 -26.60 9.99
CA PRO A 2 -1.50 -25.22 9.50
C PRO A 2 -2.01 -25.08 8.06
N LEU A 3 -2.67 -23.96 7.77
CA LEU A 3 -3.19 -23.61 6.46
C LEU A 3 -2.31 -22.59 5.74
N GLN A 4 -2.30 -22.70 4.41
CA GLN A 4 -1.65 -21.79 3.49
C GLN A 4 -2.51 -21.55 2.26
N VAL A 5 -2.54 -20.31 1.78
CA VAL A 5 -3.11 -19.99 0.47
C VAL A 5 -2.02 -20.05 -0.59
N GLN A 6 -2.11 -21.03 -1.49
CA GLN A 6 -1.13 -21.27 -2.53
C GLN A 6 -1.70 -21.08 -3.93
N PHE A 7 -0.82 -20.68 -4.85
CA PHE A 7 -1.10 -20.57 -6.28
C PHE A 7 0.15 -20.96 -7.10
N LYS A 8 -0.06 -21.36 -8.34
CA LYS A 8 0.97 -21.73 -9.32
C LYS A 8 1.16 -20.64 -10.36
N LYS A 9 2.19 -20.80 -11.18
CA LYS A 9 2.42 -19.95 -12.34
C LYS A 9 1.23 -20.10 -13.29
N ASP A 10 0.66 -18.97 -13.68
CA ASP A 10 -0.51 -18.84 -14.57
C ASP A 10 -1.88 -19.21 -13.95
N ASP A 11 -1.95 -19.47 -12.63
CA ASP A 11 -3.23 -19.62 -11.93
C ASP A 11 -4.03 -18.30 -12.01
N LYS A 12 -5.35 -18.41 -12.20
CA LYS A 12 -6.27 -17.28 -12.02
C LYS A 12 -6.67 -17.17 -10.55
N LEU A 13 -7.35 -16.09 -10.20
CA LEU A 13 -7.85 -15.87 -8.84
C LEU A 13 -8.80 -16.98 -8.35
N GLU A 14 -9.52 -17.63 -9.27
CA GLU A 14 -10.39 -18.78 -8.98
C GLU A 14 -9.62 -20.08 -8.73
N ASP A 15 -8.36 -20.17 -9.17
CA ASP A 15 -7.52 -21.36 -9.03
C ASP A 15 -6.74 -21.38 -7.70
N VAL A 16 -6.70 -20.25 -6.98
CA VAL A 16 -6.05 -20.08 -5.68
C VAL A 16 -6.67 -21.04 -4.66
N LYS A 17 -5.82 -21.82 -3.97
CA LYS A 17 -6.26 -22.89 -3.08
C LYS A 17 -5.72 -22.73 -1.67
N VAL A 18 -6.57 -23.10 -0.72
CA VAL A 18 -6.12 -23.35 0.66
C VAL A 18 -5.61 -24.78 0.74
N VAL A 19 -4.41 -24.95 1.27
CA VAL A 19 -3.77 -26.24 1.46
C VAL A 19 -3.33 -26.39 2.91
N GLU A 20 -3.37 -27.63 3.40
CA GLU A 20 -2.74 -28.00 4.66
C GLU A 20 -1.24 -28.23 4.44
N VAL A 21 -0.41 -27.67 5.32
CA VAL A 21 1.04 -27.84 5.29
C VAL A 21 1.58 -28.19 6.67
N PRO A 22 2.75 -28.85 6.78
CA PRO A 22 3.44 -29.01 8.05
C PRO A 22 3.76 -27.66 8.68
N LYS A 23 3.73 -27.57 10.02
CA LYS A 23 4.25 -26.40 10.74
C LYS A 23 5.74 -26.25 10.40
N PRO A 24 6.19 -25.09 9.89
CA PRO A 24 7.58 -24.90 9.57
C PRO A 24 8.44 -24.88 10.84
N THR A 25 9.70 -25.29 10.71
CA THR A 25 10.71 -25.25 11.76
C THR A 25 11.79 -24.23 11.41
N LEU A 26 12.48 -23.71 12.42
CA LEU A 26 13.67 -22.89 12.21
C LEU A 26 14.77 -23.73 11.54
N ASN A 27 15.42 -23.15 10.54
CA ASN A 27 16.53 -23.73 9.79
C ASN A 27 17.84 -22.96 9.99
N ALA A 28 17.77 -21.74 10.52
CA ALA A 28 18.92 -20.91 10.87
C ALA A 28 18.74 -20.21 12.23
N ASP A 29 19.87 -19.73 12.76
CA ASP A 29 19.96 -19.20 14.12
C ASP A 29 19.39 -17.78 14.27
N ASP A 30 19.29 -17.02 13.17
CA ASP A 30 18.74 -15.66 13.10
C ASP A 30 17.27 -15.62 12.67
N GLU A 31 16.63 -16.78 12.57
CA GLU A 31 15.25 -16.93 12.15
C GLU A 31 14.25 -16.86 13.31
N VAL A 32 13.04 -16.42 12.98
CA VAL A 32 11.91 -16.27 13.88
C VAL A 32 10.71 -16.94 13.23
N LEU A 33 10.10 -17.88 13.95
CA LEU A 33 8.82 -18.45 13.59
C LEU A 33 7.73 -17.54 14.12
N VAL A 34 6.84 -17.12 13.23
CA VAL A 34 5.68 -16.30 13.57
C VAL A 34 4.38 -17.03 13.27
N LYS A 35 3.36 -16.71 14.06
CA LYS A 35 1.98 -17.14 13.86
C LYS A 35 1.13 -15.93 13.49
N PHE A 36 0.56 -15.92 12.29
CA PHE A 36 -0.23 -14.77 11.84
C PHE A 36 -1.55 -14.64 12.61
N ILE A 37 -2.01 -13.40 12.76
CA ILE A 37 -3.29 -13.06 13.37
C ILE A 37 -4.24 -12.56 12.26
N LEU A 38 -3.77 -11.56 11.49
CA LEU A 38 -4.52 -10.93 10.41
C LEU A 38 -3.60 -10.59 9.24
N SER A 39 -4.04 -10.89 8.02
CA SER A 39 -3.37 -10.47 6.78
C SER A 39 -4.37 -9.76 5.87
N PRO A 40 -4.12 -8.52 5.45
CA PRO A 40 -5.00 -7.85 4.50
C PRO A 40 -4.90 -8.45 3.09
N VAL A 41 -5.91 -8.15 2.28
CA VAL A 41 -5.88 -8.30 0.83
C VAL A 41 -5.66 -6.92 0.19
N ASN A 42 -4.52 -6.74 -0.47
CA ASN A 42 -4.14 -5.56 -1.25
C ASN A 42 -4.26 -5.82 -2.76
N GLY A 43 -4.24 -4.73 -3.54
CA GLY A 43 -4.14 -4.83 -5.00
C GLY A 43 -2.87 -5.56 -5.44
N SER A 44 -1.75 -5.27 -4.79
CA SER A 44 -0.46 -5.94 -5.06
C SER A 44 -0.53 -7.46 -4.85
N ASP A 45 -1.27 -7.95 -3.84
CA ASP A 45 -1.42 -9.39 -3.61
C ASP A 45 -2.15 -10.06 -4.78
N ILE A 46 -3.18 -9.39 -5.31
CA ILE A 46 -3.95 -9.83 -6.49
C ILE A 46 -3.06 -9.78 -7.74
N GLU A 47 -2.32 -8.69 -7.93
CA GLU A 47 -1.38 -8.50 -9.04
C GLU A 47 -0.28 -9.57 -9.04
N SER A 48 0.20 -9.98 -7.86
CA SER A 48 1.16 -11.09 -7.71
C SER A 48 0.59 -12.42 -8.19
N ILE A 49 -0.66 -12.73 -7.81
CA ILE A 49 -1.36 -13.94 -8.27
C ILE A 49 -1.56 -13.91 -9.79
N GLN A 50 -1.93 -12.76 -10.35
CA GLN A 50 -2.12 -12.57 -11.79
C GLN A 50 -0.81 -12.51 -12.59
N GLY A 51 0.35 -12.56 -11.93
CA GLY A 51 1.65 -12.57 -12.60
C GLY A 51 2.09 -11.21 -13.13
N PHE A 52 1.63 -10.10 -12.55
CA PHE A 52 2.04 -8.76 -12.97
C PHE A 52 3.57 -8.55 -12.82
N PRO A 53 4.24 -7.94 -13.81
CA PRO A 53 5.66 -7.64 -13.73
C PRO A 53 6.02 -6.85 -12.47
N GLY A 54 7.03 -7.33 -11.74
CA GLY A 54 7.47 -6.74 -10.47
C GLY A 54 6.78 -7.28 -9.21
N PHE A 55 5.66 -8.00 -9.35
CA PHE A 55 4.93 -8.63 -8.23
C PHE A 55 4.86 -10.16 -8.33
N ALA A 56 5.05 -10.71 -9.54
CA ALA A 56 5.03 -12.14 -9.78
C ALA A 56 6.13 -12.88 -8.99
N PRO A 57 5.81 -14.02 -8.35
CA PRO A 57 6.81 -14.86 -7.72
C PRO A 57 7.88 -15.39 -8.68
N SER A 58 9.12 -15.48 -8.20
CA SER A 58 10.22 -16.17 -8.91
C SER A 58 10.10 -17.70 -8.85
N GLU A 59 9.44 -18.22 -7.81
CA GLU A 59 9.28 -19.65 -7.55
C GLU A 59 7.82 -20.00 -7.27
N TYR A 60 7.42 -21.21 -7.68
CA TYR A 60 6.06 -21.73 -7.53
C TYR A 60 6.07 -23.20 -7.08
N PRO A 61 5.04 -23.68 -6.35
CA PRO A 61 3.86 -22.92 -5.88
C PRO A 61 4.26 -21.85 -4.86
N ALA A 62 3.64 -20.67 -4.98
CA ALA A 62 3.90 -19.53 -4.13
C ALA A 62 2.78 -19.36 -3.11
N THR A 63 3.07 -18.67 -2.00
CA THR A 63 2.05 -18.26 -1.03
C THR A 63 1.81 -16.77 -1.17
N ALA A 64 0.54 -16.39 -1.27
CA ALA A 64 0.15 -15.00 -1.48
C ALA A 64 0.27 -14.15 -0.20
N GLY A 65 0.16 -12.82 -0.37
CA GLY A 65 0.17 -11.85 0.71
C GLY A 65 1.53 -11.22 0.98
N PHE A 66 1.60 -9.89 0.98
CA PHE A 66 2.84 -9.13 1.26
C PHE A 66 2.94 -8.55 2.67
N GLU A 67 1.82 -8.35 3.36
CA GLU A 67 1.83 -7.77 4.71
C GLU A 67 0.86 -8.50 5.64
N GLY A 68 1.04 -8.30 6.94
CA GLY A 68 0.20 -8.89 7.98
C GLY A 68 0.82 -8.69 9.36
N VAL A 69 0.00 -8.89 10.38
CA VAL A 69 0.43 -8.88 11.79
C VAL A 69 0.42 -10.30 12.33
N ALA A 70 1.46 -10.61 13.10
CA ALA A 70 1.70 -11.92 13.67
C ALA A 70 2.19 -11.81 15.11
N THR A 71 2.17 -12.94 15.81
CA THR A 71 2.86 -13.14 17.08
C THR A 71 4.11 -13.99 16.88
N VAL A 72 5.17 -13.71 17.62
CA VAL A 72 6.37 -14.55 17.66
C VAL A 72 6.04 -15.84 18.40
N GLU A 73 6.22 -16.97 17.73
CA GLU A 73 6.02 -18.30 18.27
C GLU A 73 7.34 -18.86 18.84
N GLU A 74 8.41 -18.82 18.03
CA GLU A 74 9.72 -19.38 18.37
C GLU A 74 10.83 -18.48 17.81
N VAL A 75 11.97 -18.43 18.49
CA VAL A 75 13.13 -17.62 18.09
C VAL A 75 14.38 -18.50 18.00
N GLY A 76 15.20 -18.26 16.97
CA GLY A 76 16.52 -18.86 16.84
C GLY A 76 17.51 -18.33 17.88
N LYS A 77 18.63 -19.04 18.05
CA LYS A 77 19.61 -18.74 19.12
C LYS A 77 20.28 -17.37 19.02
N ASP A 78 20.40 -16.81 17.80
CA ASP A 78 21.05 -15.53 17.53
C ASP A 78 20.04 -14.38 17.40
N VAL A 79 18.75 -14.66 17.65
CA VAL A 79 17.69 -13.64 17.70
C VAL A 79 17.76 -12.88 19.02
N ASN A 80 17.92 -11.56 18.93
CA ASN A 80 17.99 -10.67 20.09
C ASN A 80 16.98 -9.52 20.06
N ARG A 81 16.26 -9.33 18.94
CA ARG A 81 15.27 -8.26 18.76
C ARG A 81 13.88 -8.62 19.27
N PHE A 82 13.59 -9.91 19.44
CA PHE A 82 12.23 -10.41 19.68
C PHE A 82 12.18 -11.50 20.75
N LYS A 83 10.99 -11.65 21.36
CA LYS A 83 10.65 -12.71 22.31
C LYS A 83 9.33 -13.36 21.93
N THR A 84 9.14 -14.63 22.30
CA THR A 84 7.85 -15.33 22.15
C THR A 84 6.69 -14.52 22.73
N GLY A 85 5.56 -14.52 22.02
CA GLY A 85 4.35 -13.77 22.33
C GLY A 85 4.36 -12.30 21.86
N GLN A 86 5.49 -11.78 21.40
CA GLN A 86 5.56 -10.40 20.92
C GLN A 86 4.85 -10.25 19.57
N ARG A 87 4.08 -9.15 19.40
CA ARG A 87 3.47 -8.81 18.11
C ARG A 87 4.48 -8.18 17.16
N VAL A 88 4.44 -8.62 15.91
CA VAL A 88 5.33 -8.17 14.84
C VAL A 88 4.56 -8.01 13.53
N VAL A 89 5.06 -7.12 12.67
CA VAL A 89 4.67 -7.05 11.25
C VAL A 89 5.83 -7.48 10.37
N VAL A 90 5.49 -7.99 9.19
CA VAL A 90 6.47 -8.46 8.21
C VAL A 90 6.93 -7.31 7.32
N ILE A 91 8.24 -7.15 7.21
CA ILE A 91 8.88 -6.33 6.20
C ILE A 91 9.24 -7.28 5.04
N PRO A 92 8.61 -7.12 3.85
CA PRO A 92 8.93 -7.95 2.70
C PRO A 92 10.44 -7.96 2.44
N ASP A 93 11.00 -9.13 2.16
CA ASP A 93 12.37 -9.22 1.67
C ASP A 93 12.42 -8.65 0.25
N THR A 94 13.23 -7.60 0.05
CA THR A 94 13.36 -6.93 -1.25
C THR A 94 14.77 -7.01 -1.84
N ASP A 95 15.67 -7.73 -1.15
CA ASP A 95 17.01 -8.09 -1.62
C ASP A 95 16.98 -9.37 -2.48
N VAL A 96 15.92 -10.17 -2.36
CA VAL A 96 15.53 -11.15 -3.37
C VAL A 96 14.66 -10.46 -4.42
N ASP A 97 14.82 -10.85 -5.69
CA ASP A 97 14.01 -10.41 -6.85
C ASP A 97 12.50 -10.72 -6.73
N CYS A 98 12.03 -11.10 -5.53
CA CYS A 98 10.67 -11.51 -5.26
C CYS A 98 10.33 -11.36 -3.76
N ALA A 99 9.38 -10.47 -3.45
CA ALA A 99 8.75 -10.38 -2.14
C ALA A 99 7.74 -11.52 -1.84
N ALA A 100 7.37 -12.33 -2.84
CA ALA A 100 6.22 -13.24 -2.80
C ALA A 100 6.55 -14.71 -2.49
N ALA A 101 7.82 -15.11 -2.36
CA ALA A 101 8.16 -16.51 -2.07
C ALA A 101 7.79 -16.94 -0.64
N ASN A 102 7.55 -15.99 0.27
CA ASN A 102 7.26 -16.26 1.70
C ASN A 102 6.06 -15.43 2.22
N GLY A 103 4.95 -15.50 1.50
CA GLY A 103 3.77 -14.65 1.74
C GLY A 103 3.03 -14.88 3.05
N THR A 104 2.24 -13.87 3.43
CA THR A 104 1.57 -13.73 4.73
C THR A 104 0.20 -14.41 4.81
N TRP A 105 -0.31 -14.98 3.72
CA TRP A 105 -1.58 -15.73 3.73
C TRP A 105 -1.33 -17.19 4.16
N SER A 106 -0.80 -17.34 5.37
CA SER A 106 -0.46 -18.60 6.03
C SER A 106 -0.61 -18.47 7.54
N ASP A 107 -1.03 -19.55 8.22
CA ASP A 107 -1.07 -19.55 9.69
C ASP A 107 0.33 -19.35 10.33
N TYR A 108 1.40 -19.93 9.74
CA TYR A 108 2.77 -19.86 10.29
C TYR A 108 3.81 -19.63 9.19
N ARG A 109 4.79 -18.77 9.48
CA ARG A 109 5.95 -18.54 8.61
C ARG A 109 7.22 -18.31 9.39
N VAL A 110 8.35 -18.63 8.76
CA VAL A 110 9.68 -18.33 9.28
C VAL A 110 10.24 -17.15 8.52
N TYR A 111 10.75 -16.16 9.24
CA TYR A 111 11.41 -14.97 8.69
C TYR A 111 12.74 -14.75 9.40
N LYS A 112 13.73 -14.15 8.73
CA LYS A 112 14.89 -13.60 9.44
C LYS A 112 14.44 -12.47 10.35
N GLN A 113 15.08 -12.30 11.50
CA GLN A 113 14.74 -11.22 12.44
C GLN A 113 14.87 -9.81 11.81
N CYS A 114 15.63 -9.63 10.73
CA CYS A 114 15.72 -8.34 10.03
C CYS A 114 14.48 -8.01 9.18
N ASN A 115 13.68 -9.02 8.82
CA ASN A 115 12.42 -8.89 8.07
C ASN A 115 11.19 -8.73 8.97
N LEU A 116 11.40 -8.47 10.25
CA LEU A 116 10.33 -8.24 11.22
C LEU A 116 10.50 -6.88 11.88
N PHE A 117 9.37 -6.26 12.22
CA PHE A 117 9.30 -5.02 12.97
C PHE A 117 8.32 -5.15 14.15
N PRO A 118 8.68 -4.71 15.37
CA PRO A 118 7.81 -4.83 16.53
C PRO A 118 6.59 -3.92 16.45
N VAL A 119 5.41 -4.43 16.81
CA VAL A 119 4.18 -3.64 16.88
C VAL A 119 4.06 -3.00 18.27
N PRO A 120 3.87 -1.67 18.38
CA PRO A 120 3.63 -1.02 19.68
C PRO A 120 2.34 -1.50 20.35
N ASP A 121 2.33 -1.58 21.69
CA ASP A 121 1.23 -2.15 22.47
C ASP A 121 -0.11 -1.41 22.29
N ASN A 122 -0.08 -0.10 22.00
CA ASN A 122 -1.26 0.72 21.80
C ASN A 122 -1.85 0.63 20.38
N ILE A 123 -1.25 -0.15 19.48
CA ILE A 123 -1.75 -0.35 18.12
C ILE A 123 -2.63 -1.61 18.07
N THR A 124 -3.80 -1.49 17.46
CA THR A 124 -4.72 -2.63 17.24
C THR A 124 -4.18 -3.56 16.15
N ASP A 125 -4.58 -4.82 16.17
CA ASP A 125 -4.14 -5.78 15.15
C ASP A 125 -4.63 -5.37 13.75
N GLU A 126 -5.84 -4.82 13.62
CA GLU A 126 -6.34 -4.31 12.32
C GLU A 126 -5.50 -3.16 11.76
N ALA A 127 -4.99 -2.27 12.61
CA ALA A 127 -4.11 -1.19 12.19
C ALA A 127 -2.71 -1.73 11.86
N ALA A 128 -2.17 -2.60 12.71
CA ALA A 128 -0.86 -3.21 12.50
C ALA A 128 -0.81 -4.04 11.21
N ALA A 129 -1.85 -4.80 10.90
CA ALA A 129 -1.94 -5.61 9.70
C ALA A 129 -1.83 -4.79 8.40
N GLN A 130 -2.16 -3.49 8.43
CA GLN A 130 -2.14 -2.59 7.29
C GLN A 130 -0.93 -1.65 7.26
N ALA A 131 0.02 -1.77 8.20
CA ALA A 131 1.01 -0.74 8.46
C ALA A 131 2.11 -0.62 7.39
N ILE A 132 2.30 -1.64 6.54
CA ILE A 132 3.51 -1.75 5.72
C ILE A 132 3.26 -1.29 4.28
N ALA A 133 2.36 -1.91 3.53
CA ALA A 133 2.22 -1.67 2.09
C ALA A 133 1.76 -0.25 1.78
N ASN A 134 0.49 0.07 2.06
CA ASN A 134 -0.09 1.37 1.69
C ASN A 134 0.48 2.56 2.50
N PRO A 135 0.68 2.47 3.82
CA PRO A 135 1.15 3.60 4.61
C PRO A 135 2.61 3.96 4.35
N VAL A 136 3.52 2.99 4.25
CA VAL A 136 4.93 3.31 3.92
C VAL A 136 5.02 3.87 2.51
N THR A 137 4.22 3.37 1.55
CA THR A 137 4.13 3.96 0.21
C THR A 137 3.63 5.40 0.28
N ALA A 138 2.53 5.68 0.99
CA ALA A 138 2.00 7.03 1.16
C ALA A 138 3.02 7.99 1.82
N TYR A 139 3.74 7.51 2.85
CA TYR A 139 4.78 8.28 3.52
C TYR A 139 5.93 8.62 2.56
N GLY A 140 6.45 7.61 1.84
CA GLY A 140 7.53 7.77 0.87
C GLY A 140 7.15 8.67 -0.31
N LEU A 141 5.89 8.61 -0.77
CA LEU A 141 5.38 9.51 -1.81
C LEU A 141 5.38 10.98 -1.34
N LEU A 142 4.91 11.24 -0.12
CA LEU A 142 4.92 12.59 0.45
C LEU A 142 6.34 13.09 0.72
N ASP A 143 7.26 12.22 1.14
CA ASP A 143 8.68 12.55 1.33
C ASP A 143 9.37 12.86 0.00
N LYS A 144 9.12 12.04 -1.04
CA LYS A 144 9.70 12.26 -2.37
C LYS A 144 9.18 13.53 -3.01
N LEU A 145 7.89 13.83 -2.82
CA LEU A 145 7.30 15.07 -3.32
C LEU A 145 7.77 16.28 -2.50
N ASN A 146 7.95 16.12 -1.18
CA ASN A 146 8.44 17.15 -0.25
C ASN A 146 7.71 18.49 -0.38
N ALA A 147 6.37 18.44 -0.46
CA ALA A 147 5.56 19.64 -0.57
C ALA A 147 5.60 20.46 0.75
N PRO A 148 5.83 21.79 0.68
CA PRO A 148 5.74 22.67 1.84
C PRO A 148 4.35 22.68 2.48
N LYS A 149 4.29 23.06 3.76
CA LYS A 149 3.02 23.29 4.46
C LYS A 149 2.19 24.35 3.73
N GLY A 150 0.89 24.09 3.59
CA GLY A 150 -0.08 24.97 2.95
C GLY A 150 -0.18 24.83 1.43
N GLU A 151 0.78 24.16 0.80
CA GLU A 151 0.72 23.85 -0.64
C GLU A 151 -0.29 22.75 -0.94
N TYR A 152 -0.86 22.79 -2.15
CA TYR A 152 -1.78 21.76 -2.64
C TYR A 152 -1.03 20.68 -3.41
N ILE A 153 -1.36 19.42 -3.13
CA ILE A 153 -1.00 18.26 -3.96
C ILE A 153 -2.27 17.65 -4.56
N VAL A 154 -2.15 17.07 -5.75
CA VAL A 154 -3.26 16.34 -6.40
C VAL A 154 -3.02 14.84 -6.26
N GLN A 155 -4.04 14.05 -5.98
CA GLN A 155 -3.96 12.59 -6.10
C GLN A 155 -5.13 12.01 -6.90
N SER A 156 -4.82 10.97 -7.66
CA SER A 156 -5.83 10.10 -8.30
C SER A 156 -6.19 8.92 -7.40
N ALA A 157 -7.29 8.21 -7.73
CA ALA A 157 -7.76 7.05 -6.99
C ALA A 157 -7.88 7.29 -5.47
N ALA A 158 -8.37 8.48 -5.08
CA ALA A 158 -8.31 8.95 -3.70
C ALA A 158 -9.16 8.12 -2.71
N THR A 159 -10.10 7.30 -3.21
CA THR A 159 -10.89 6.36 -2.42
C THR A 159 -10.17 5.06 -2.08
N SER A 160 -9.02 4.79 -2.70
CA SER A 160 -8.19 3.62 -2.39
C SER A 160 -7.70 3.64 -0.94
N SER A 161 -7.31 2.47 -0.41
CA SER A 161 -6.72 2.39 0.94
C SER A 161 -5.51 3.31 1.09
N LEU A 162 -4.65 3.39 0.06
CA LEU A 162 -3.52 4.33 0.04
C LEU A 162 -3.98 5.78 0.01
N GLY A 163 -4.90 6.14 -0.89
CA GLY A 163 -5.34 7.53 -1.04
C GLY A 163 -5.98 8.09 0.23
N ARG A 164 -6.72 7.26 0.98
CA ARG A 164 -7.30 7.61 2.29
C ARG A 164 -6.26 7.79 3.38
N ILE A 165 -5.19 6.98 3.38
CA ILE A 165 -4.06 7.18 4.29
C ILE A 165 -3.29 8.46 3.91
N LEU A 166 -3.08 8.70 2.62
CA LEU A 166 -2.38 9.88 2.11
C LEU A 166 -3.07 11.17 2.54
N ILE A 167 -4.40 11.26 2.49
CA ILE A 167 -5.17 12.42 2.97
C ILE A 167 -4.82 12.74 4.43
N GLN A 168 -4.86 11.71 5.29
CA GLN A 168 -4.61 11.88 6.71
C GLN A 168 -3.14 12.23 6.99
N PHE A 169 -2.20 11.63 6.25
CA PHE A 169 -0.77 11.93 6.36
C PHE A 169 -0.45 13.36 5.88
N ALA A 170 -1.04 13.79 4.77
CA ALA A 170 -0.89 15.15 4.25
C ALA A 170 -1.43 16.17 5.26
N LYS A 171 -2.60 15.91 5.86
CA LYS A 171 -3.18 16.73 6.92
C LYS A 171 -2.25 16.85 8.13
N ALA A 172 -1.69 15.74 8.62
CA ALA A 172 -0.73 15.73 9.73
C ALA A 172 0.54 16.56 9.41
N ARG A 173 0.94 16.59 8.13
CA ARG A 173 2.06 17.41 7.65
C ARG A 173 1.67 18.87 7.36
N GLY A 174 0.39 19.22 7.38
CA GLY A 174 -0.13 20.54 7.00
C GLY A 174 -0.10 20.80 5.50
N ILE A 175 -0.09 19.75 4.68
CA ILE A 175 -0.17 19.80 3.21
C ILE A 175 -1.64 19.67 2.82
N LYS A 176 -2.10 20.47 1.85
CA LYS A 176 -3.47 20.43 1.36
C LYS A 176 -3.64 19.44 0.21
N THR A 177 -4.81 18.82 0.10
CA THR A 177 -5.07 17.76 -0.87
C THR A 177 -6.23 18.07 -1.81
N ILE A 178 -6.00 17.86 -3.10
CA ILE A 178 -7.03 17.80 -4.13
C ILE A 178 -7.16 16.34 -4.56
N ASN A 179 -8.36 15.79 -4.38
CA ASN A 179 -8.60 14.35 -4.41
C ASN A 179 -9.51 14.00 -5.57
N LEU A 180 -9.00 13.28 -6.56
CA LEU A 180 -9.80 12.87 -7.73
C LEU A 180 -10.44 11.51 -7.48
N VAL A 181 -11.75 11.45 -7.66
CA VAL A 181 -12.60 10.26 -7.49
C VAL A 181 -13.43 10.03 -8.74
N ARG A 182 -13.95 8.82 -8.93
CA ARG A 182 -14.82 8.53 -10.08
C ARG A 182 -16.23 9.10 -9.89
N HIS A 183 -16.79 8.93 -8.70
CA HIS A 183 -18.20 9.22 -8.41
C HIS A 183 -18.37 10.17 -7.22
N LYS A 184 -19.44 10.99 -7.26
CA LYS A 184 -19.72 12.02 -6.25
C LYS A 184 -20.11 11.50 -4.87
N ASP A 185 -20.71 10.32 -4.80
CA ASP A 185 -21.16 9.67 -3.55
C ASP A 185 -19.99 9.27 -2.62
N GLN A 186 -18.75 9.49 -3.08
CA GLN A 186 -17.51 9.24 -2.36
C GLN A 186 -16.91 10.52 -1.73
N ILE A 187 -17.46 11.70 -2.03
CA ILE A 187 -16.89 13.00 -1.61
C ILE A 187 -16.94 13.15 -0.08
N ASP A 188 -18.11 12.93 0.52
CA ASP A 188 -18.32 13.17 1.95
C ASP A 188 -17.43 12.26 2.81
N ASP A 189 -17.24 11.02 2.39
CA ASP A 189 -16.36 10.05 3.06
C ASP A 189 -14.90 10.52 3.09
N LEU A 190 -14.42 11.17 2.02
CA LEU A 190 -13.05 11.69 1.96
C LEU A 190 -12.92 13.01 2.73
N LYS A 191 -13.93 13.88 2.67
CA LYS A 191 -13.96 15.12 3.49
C LYS A 191 -13.95 14.78 4.99
N ALA A 192 -14.66 13.73 5.41
CA ALA A 192 -14.71 13.29 6.81
C ALA A 192 -13.34 12.89 7.38
N ILE A 193 -12.41 12.41 6.54
CA ILE A 193 -11.03 12.07 6.94
C ILE A 193 -10.04 13.21 6.69
N GLY A 194 -10.51 14.38 6.25
CA GLY A 194 -9.71 15.59 6.15
C GLY A 194 -9.24 15.97 4.75
N ALA A 195 -9.88 15.47 3.69
CA ALA A 195 -9.62 15.96 2.34
C ALA A 195 -9.97 17.45 2.22
N ASP A 196 -9.09 18.27 1.61
CA ASP A 196 -9.36 19.70 1.42
C ASP A 196 -10.29 19.93 0.24
N GLU A 197 -10.05 19.28 -0.90
CA GLU A 197 -10.88 19.35 -2.10
C GLU A 197 -11.07 17.96 -2.72
N VAL A 198 -12.26 17.71 -3.26
CA VAL A 198 -12.59 16.42 -3.88
C VAL A 198 -13.39 16.66 -5.16
N PHE A 199 -12.92 16.10 -6.28
CA PHE A 199 -13.55 16.26 -7.59
C PHE A 199 -13.86 14.91 -8.22
N SER A 200 -15.05 14.82 -8.81
CA SER A 200 -15.46 13.69 -9.62
C SER A 200 -14.87 13.80 -11.03
N THR A 201 -14.38 12.70 -11.58
CA THR A 201 -13.84 12.66 -12.96
C THR A 201 -14.90 12.38 -14.01
N GLU A 202 -16.10 11.94 -13.62
CA GLU A 202 -17.15 11.44 -14.54
C GLU A 202 -18.41 12.33 -14.64
N ASP A 203 -18.47 13.44 -13.91
CA ASP A 203 -19.69 14.26 -13.82
C ASP A 203 -19.67 15.49 -14.75
N GLY A 204 -18.66 15.58 -15.63
CA GLY A 204 -18.44 16.72 -16.51
C GLY A 204 -17.72 17.91 -15.88
N THR A 205 -17.22 17.80 -14.63
CA THR A 205 -16.41 18.85 -14.01
C THR A 205 -15.12 19.11 -14.79
N ASP A 206 -14.83 20.38 -15.09
CA ASP A 206 -13.52 20.79 -15.61
C ASP A 206 -12.50 20.88 -14.45
N ILE A 207 -11.88 19.74 -14.17
CA ILE A 207 -10.87 19.61 -13.12
C ILE A 207 -9.71 20.59 -13.32
N VAL A 208 -9.34 20.91 -14.56
CA VAL A 208 -8.21 21.80 -14.83
C VAL A 208 -8.55 23.22 -14.42
N GLU A 209 -9.74 23.68 -14.79
CA GLU A 209 -10.22 25.01 -14.42
C GLU A 209 -10.38 25.14 -12.90
N GLU A 210 -10.98 24.14 -12.25
CA GLU A 210 -11.20 24.16 -10.80
C GLU A 210 -9.89 24.17 -10.01
N ILE A 211 -8.90 23.35 -10.39
CA ILE A 211 -7.60 23.34 -9.72
C ILE A 211 -6.86 24.67 -9.95
N LYS A 212 -6.95 25.26 -11.14
CA LYS A 212 -6.39 26.60 -11.39
C LYS A 212 -7.04 27.65 -10.49
N LYS A 213 -8.36 27.62 -10.28
CA LYS A 213 -9.03 28.55 -9.35
C LYS A 213 -8.51 28.39 -7.92
N ILE A 214 -8.49 27.15 -7.40
CA ILE A 214 -8.04 26.84 -6.03
C ILE A 214 -6.58 27.25 -5.80
N THR A 215 -5.74 27.08 -6.82
CA THR A 215 -4.30 27.36 -6.74
C THR A 215 -3.93 28.78 -7.20
N ASN A 216 -4.92 29.66 -7.43
CA ASN A 216 -4.72 31.03 -7.95
C ASN A 216 -3.88 31.07 -9.23
N GLY A 217 -4.11 30.11 -10.12
CA GLY A 217 -3.44 29.96 -11.41
C GLY A 217 -2.03 29.36 -11.34
N LYS A 218 -1.47 29.11 -10.15
CA LYS A 218 -0.12 28.55 -10.00
C LYS A 218 -0.02 27.08 -10.37
N GLY A 219 -1.12 26.33 -10.26
CA GLY A 219 -1.10 24.87 -10.28
C GLY A 219 -0.70 24.27 -8.94
N ALA A 220 -0.97 22.98 -8.76
CA ALA A 220 -0.60 22.23 -7.57
C ALA A 220 0.92 22.00 -7.51
N TYR A 221 1.48 21.87 -6.31
CA TYR A 221 2.91 21.64 -6.10
C TYR A 221 3.43 20.40 -6.84
N GLY A 222 2.62 19.34 -6.85
CA GLY A 222 2.80 18.16 -7.68
C GLY A 222 1.63 17.20 -7.54
N ALA A 223 1.76 16.02 -8.14
CA ALA A 223 0.67 15.04 -8.15
C ALA A 223 1.15 13.60 -7.90
N LEU A 224 0.23 12.78 -7.40
CA LEU A 224 0.41 11.35 -7.17
C LEU A 224 -0.57 10.58 -8.05
N ASP A 225 -0.03 9.77 -8.95
CA ASP A 225 -0.79 9.08 -9.99
C ASP A 225 -0.81 7.57 -9.76
N ALA A 226 -2.01 7.00 -9.69
CA ALA A 226 -2.27 5.57 -9.60
C ALA A 226 -2.91 5.03 -10.88
N VAL A 227 -3.26 5.89 -11.82
CA VAL A 227 -4.12 5.57 -12.96
C VAL A 227 -3.36 5.67 -14.26
N GLY A 228 -2.59 6.74 -14.49
CA GLY A 228 -1.93 6.99 -15.77
C GLY A 228 -2.92 7.38 -16.88
N GLY A 229 -2.57 7.09 -18.13
CA GLY A 229 -3.40 7.38 -19.31
C GLY A 229 -3.90 8.83 -19.39
N GLU A 230 -5.17 9.00 -19.75
CA GLU A 230 -5.82 10.32 -19.88
C GLU A 230 -5.89 11.11 -18.56
N LEU A 231 -5.99 10.41 -17.42
CA LEU A 231 -5.95 11.11 -16.13
C LEU A 231 -4.55 11.64 -15.85
N GLY A 232 -3.50 10.87 -16.16
CA GLY A 232 -2.12 11.33 -16.10
C GLY A 232 -1.86 12.57 -16.96
N LEU A 233 -2.45 12.64 -18.17
CA LEU A 233 -2.39 13.83 -19.01
C LEU A 233 -3.02 15.04 -18.32
N LYS A 234 -4.22 14.89 -17.74
CA LYS A 234 -4.87 15.96 -16.98
C LYS A 234 -4.03 16.40 -15.78
N LEU A 235 -3.37 15.48 -15.08
CA LEU A 235 -2.46 15.82 -13.98
C LEU A 235 -1.32 16.74 -14.45
N SER A 236 -0.75 16.51 -15.64
CA SER A 236 0.30 17.38 -16.22
C SER A 236 -0.15 18.82 -16.48
N GLN A 237 -1.45 19.03 -16.71
CA GLN A 237 -2.04 20.34 -16.96
C GLN A 237 -2.33 21.13 -15.68
N VAL A 238 -2.34 20.47 -14.51
CA VAL A 238 -2.76 21.06 -13.23
C VAL A 238 -1.67 21.14 -12.18
N VAL A 239 -0.55 20.43 -12.34
CA VAL A 239 0.67 20.70 -11.57
C VAL A 239 1.26 22.04 -11.99
N ARG A 240 2.08 22.67 -11.15
CA ARG A 240 2.80 23.91 -11.43
C ARG A 240 3.98 23.70 -12.39
N ASP A 241 4.57 24.79 -12.85
CA ASP A 241 5.85 24.74 -13.58
C ASP A 241 6.95 24.14 -12.68
N ASP A 242 7.83 23.33 -13.29
CA ASP A 242 8.82 22.46 -12.62
C ASP A 242 8.18 21.44 -11.63
N GLY A 243 6.85 21.29 -11.63
CA GLY A 243 6.12 20.35 -10.79
C GLY A 243 6.42 18.90 -11.15
N THR A 244 6.26 17.99 -10.18
CA THR A 244 6.50 16.55 -10.38
C THR A 244 5.22 15.76 -10.20
N ILE A 245 4.98 14.83 -11.12
CA ILE A 245 3.98 13.78 -11.03
C ILE A 245 4.69 12.47 -10.72
N ILE A 246 4.25 11.77 -9.67
CA ILE A 246 4.82 10.51 -9.22
C ILE A 246 3.79 9.41 -9.47
N LEU A 247 4.06 8.55 -10.45
CA LEU A 247 3.28 7.34 -10.73
C LEU A 247 3.68 6.23 -9.76
N TYR A 248 2.71 5.64 -9.07
CA TYR A 248 2.93 4.52 -8.15
C TYR A 248 2.06 3.30 -8.45
N SER A 249 1.14 3.41 -9.40
CA SER A 249 0.35 2.32 -9.97
C SER A 249 -0.17 2.74 -11.35
N PHE A 250 -0.67 1.81 -12.14
CA PHE A 250 -1.12 2.02 -13.52
C PHE A 250 -2.50 1.38 -13.77
N LEU A 251 -3.47 1.68 -12.89
CA LEU A 251 -4.84 1.14 -12.93
C LEU A 251 -5.59 1.44 -14.23
N GLY A 252 -5.20 2.50 -14.95
CA GLY A 252 -5.76 2.90 -16.24
C GLY A 252 -5.02 2.30 -17.45
N GLY A 253 -4.02 1.44 -17.22
CA GLY A 253 -3.20 0.80 -18.26
C GLY A 253 -1.73 1.23 -18.21
N GLU A 254 -0.89 0.49 -18.93
CA GLU A 254 0.59 0.57 -18.85
C GLU A 254 1.19 1.87 -19.42
N GLN A 255 0.40 2.70 -20.11
CA GLN A 255 0.88 3.91 -20.78
C GLN A 255 0.58 5.16 -19.96
N VAL A 256 1.56 6.07 -19.91
CA VAL A 256 1.38 7.42 -19.35
C VAL A 256 1.36 8.44 -20.47
N ASN A 257 0.37 9.32 -20.46
CA ASN A 257 0.24 10.39 -21.44
C ASN A 257 0.71 11.70 -20.81
N VAL A 258 1.63 12.40 -21.47
CA VAL A 258 2.09 13.73 -21.03
C VAL A 258 2.10 14.69 -22.21
N SER A 259 1.69 15.93 -21.95
CA SER A 259 1.66 17.00 -22.94
C SER A 259 3.08 17.46 -23.30
N GLY A 260 3.40 17.49 -24.60
CA GLY A 260 4.69 17.98 -25.09
C GLY A 260 5.00 19.42 -24.65
N PRO A 261 4.06 20.38 -24.74
CA PRO A 261 4.24 21.71 -24.17
C PRO A 261 4.49 21.73 -22.66
N ASP A 262 3.80 20.87 -21.88
CA ASP A 262 4.01 20.81 -20.43
C ASP A 262 5.40 20.27 -20.08
N LEU A 263 5.91 19.32 -20.85
CA LEU A 263 7.29 18.84 -20.74
C LEU A 263 8.31 19.91 -21.15
N LEU A 264 8.11 20.54 -22.31
CA LEU A 264 9.12 21.40 -22.94
C LEU A 264 9.17 22.82 -22.37
N LEU A 265 8.01 23.43 -22.12
CA LEU A 265 7.91 24.85 -21.75
C LEU A 265 7.74 25.06 -20.25
N ARG A 266 7.06 24.11 -19.58
CA ARG A 266 6.74 24.19 -18.15
C ARG A 266 7.59 23.25 -17.30
N HIS A 267 8.42 22.42 -17.94
CA HIS A 267 9.29 21.43 -17.30
C HIS A 267 8.57 20.53 -16.28
N VAL A 268 7.34 20.13 -16.60
CA VAL A 268 6.62 19.15 -15.77
C VAL A 268 7.38 17.83 -15.82
N ASN A 269 7.70 17.30 -14.64
CA ASN A 269 8.42 16.05 -14.49
C ASN A 269 7.45 14.90 -14.24
N TYR A 270 7.67 13.76 -14.88
CA TYR A 270 6.91 12.54 -14.64
C TYR A 270 7.87 11.42 -14.24
N THR A 271 7.71 10.87 -13.04
CA THR A 271 8.62 9.87 -12.46
C THR A 271 7.84 8.74 -11.77
N GLY A 272 8.53 7.68 -11.36
CA GLY A 272 7.94 6.53 -10.69
C GLY A 272 8.25 6.44 -9.20
N PHE A 273 7.40 5.73 -8.46
CA PHE A 273 7.65 5.23 -7.12
C PHE A 273 7.28 3.75 -7.08
N PHE A 274 8.26 2.91 -6.73
CA PHE A 274 8.02 1.48 -6.55
C PHE A 274 8.56 1.07 -5.17
N PHE A 275 7.71 0.43 -4.37
CA PHE A 275 8.00 0.12 -2.96
C PHE A 275 9.34 -0.59 -2.77
N ALA A 276 9.63 -1.64 -3.54
CA ALA A 276 10.87 -2.40 -3.39
C ALA A 276 12.10 -1.57 -3.78
N LYS A 277 11.98 -0.71 -4.79
CA LYS A 277 13.06 0.23 -5.13
C LYS A 277 13.25 1.27 -4.04
N TYR A 278 12.16 1.82 -3.49
CA TYR A 278 12.20 2.79 -2.40
C TYR A 278 12.92 2.21 -1.17
N PHE A 279 12.56 0.98 -0.75
CA PHE A 279 13.26 0.28 0.33
C PHE A 279 14.77 0.19 0.07
N ARG A 280 15.18 -0.29 -1.11
CA ARG A 280 16.61 -0.43 -1.47
C ARG A 280 17.34 0.91 -1.48
N ASP A 281 16.70 1.95 -1.99
CA ASP A 281 17.31 3.28 -2.12
C ASP A 281 17.53 3.95 -0.76
N ILE A 282 16.60 3.80 0.19
CA ILE A 282 16.72 4.43 1.52
C ILE A 282 17.50 3.58 2.53
N GLY A 283 17.57 2.28 2.30
CA GLY A 283 18.21 1.32 3.19
C GLY A 283 17.38 0.99 4.44
N LYS A 284 17.73 -0.12 5.09
CA LYS A 284 16.94 -0.70 6.18
C LYS A 284 16.73 0.25 7.35
N ASP A 285 17.76 0.96 7.81
CA ASP A 285 17.65 1.82 9.00
C ASP A 285 16.62 2.93 8.81
N LYS A 286 16.66 3.63 7.67
CA LYS A 286 15.66 4.64 7.33
C LYS A 286 14.28 4.03 7.10
N PHE A 287 14.21 2.81 6.58
CA PHE A 287 12.94 2.11 6.42
C PHE A 287 12.30 1.79 7.78
N ASP A 288 13.09 1.31 8.74
CA ASP A 288 12.66 1.08 10.14
C ASP A 288 12.21 2.41 10.80
N GLU A 289 12.87 3.53 10.51
CA GLU A 289 12.40 4.88 10.93
C GLU A 289 11.04 5.25 10.32
N VAL A 290 10.83 4.99 9.03
CA VAL A 290 9.55 5.24 8.35
C VAL A 290 8.42 4.41 8.95
N ILE A 291 8.66 3.12 9.23
CA ILE A 291 7.67 2.26 9.90
C ILE A 291 7.34 2.83 11.29
N SER A 292 8.35 3.29 12.04
CA SER A 292 8.14 3.94 13.34
C SER A 292 7.23 5.17 13.20
N LYS A 293 7.46 6.01 12.18
CA LYS A 293 6.60 7.17 11.90
C LYS A 293 5.18 6.78 11.49
N VAL A 294 5.00 5.70 10.74
CA VAL A 294 3.66 5.18 10.45
C VAL A 294 2.94 4.77 11.73
N PHE A 295 3.59 4.05 12.64
CA PHE A 295 2.97 3.68 13.92
C PHE A 295 2.70 4.89 14.83
N GLU A 296 3.60 5.88 14.87
CA GLU A 296 3.33 7.15 15.56
C GLU A 296 2.07 7.83 15.01
N LEU A 297 1.89 7.85 13.70
CA LEU A 297 0.70 8.43 13.06
C LEU A 297 -0.57 7.62 13.39
N PHE A 298 -0.49 6.29 13.36
CA PHE A 298 -1.62 5.41 13.72
C PHE A 298 -2.03 5.52 15.19
N ALA A 299 -1.07 5.76 16.08
CA ALA A 299 -1.35 5.94 17.50
C ALA A 299 -2.11 7.23 17.81
N ASN A 300 -2.00 8.26 16.97
CA ASN A 300 -2.42 9.62 17.31
C ASN A 300 -3.51 10.20 16.39
N GLU A 301 -3.26 10.20 15.07
CA GLU A 301 -3.98 11.08 14.15
C GLU A 301 -4.64 10.33 12.99
N VAL A 302 -4.17 9.12 12.69
CA VAL A 302 -4.51 8.40 11.47
C VAL A 302 -5.22 7.11 11.78
N LYS A 303 -6.36 6.91 11.11
CA LYS A 303 -7.15 5.69 11.21
C LYS A 303 -7.14 4.98 9.86
N PRO A 304 -6.50 3.79 9.76
CA PRO A 304 -6.68 2.90 8.63
C PRO A 304 -8.15 2.52 8.44
N LEU A 305 -8.47 1.99 7.26
CA LEU A 305 -9.83 1.52 7.00
C LEU A 305 -10.20 0.39 7.98
N PRO A 306 -11.43 0.39 8.53
CA PRO A 306 -11.98 -0.81 9.13
C PRO A 306 -12.10 -1.88 8.05
N GLY A 307 -12.18 -3.15 8.46
CA GLY A 307 -12.29 -4.23 7.48
C GLY A 307 -13.20 -5.37 7.84
N LYS A 308 -13.56 -6.10 6.79
CA LYS A 308 -14.30 -7.35 6.85
C LYS A 308 -13.33 -8.51 6.94
N CYS A 309 -13.58 -9.37 7.92
CA CYS A 309 -12.77 -10.54 8.17
C CYS A 309 -13.36 -11.78 7.46
N PHE A 310 -12.47 -12.56 6.84
CA PHE A 310 -12.76 -13.86 6.24
C PHE A 310 -11.74 -14.87 6.78
N PRO A 311 -12.15 -16.09 7.17
CA PRO A 311 -11.17 -17.14 7.45
C PRO A 311 -10.46 -17.55 6.14
N LEU A 312 -9.26 -18.14 6.23
CA LEU A 312 -8.47 -18.53 5.05
C LEU A 312 -9.25 -19.43 4.08
N GLU A 313 -10.05 -20.35 4.60
CA GLU A 313 -10.92 -21.28 3.85
C GLU A 313 -11.94 -20.56 2.96
N LYS A 314 -12.19 -19.26 3.22
CA LYS A 314 -13.07 -18.39 2.44
C LYS A 314 -12.29 -17.44 1.53
N ILE A 315 -11.09 -17.82 1.10
CA ILE A 315 -10.24 -17.00 0.24
C ILE A 315 -10.94 -16.53 -1.04
N SER A 316 -11.75 -17.39 -1.69
CA SER A 316 -12.49 -16.99 -2.90
C SER A 316 -13.48 -15.86 -2.61
N ASP A 317 -14.20 -15.94 -1.50
CA ASP A 317 -15.15 -14.89 -1.07
C ASP A 317 -14.40 -13.59 -0.72
N ALA A 318 -13.24 -13.70 -0.07
CA ALA A 318 -12.38 -12.57 0.28
C ALA A 318 -11.83 -11.87 -0.98
N LEU A 319 -11.37 -12.62 -1.98
CA LEU A 319 -10.88 -12.08 -3.24
C LEU A 319 -12.01 -11.38 -4.01
N LEU A 320 -13.20 -11.99 -4.12
CA LEU A 320 -14.37 -11.37 -4.73
C LEU A 320 -14.78 -10.07 -4.03
N GLN A 321 -14.81 -10.07 -2.70
CA GLN A 321 -15.07 -8.86 -1.92
C GLN A 321 -14.00 -7.79 -2.13
N SER A 322 -12.74 -8.18 -2.30
CA SER A 322 -11.63 -7.26 -2.55
C SER A 322 -11.65 -6.65 -3.96
N LEU A 323 -12.15 -7.39 -4.95
CA LEU A 323 -12.30 -6.90 -6.33
C LEU A 323 -13.52 -5.99 -6.52
N ASN A 324 -14.45 -5.96 -5.56
CA ASN A 324 -15.63 -5.11 -5.67
C ASN A 324 -15.20 -3.63 -5.76
N PRO A 325 -15.49 -2.93 -6.89
CA PRO A 325 -15.08 -1.54 -7.10
C PRO A 325 -15.73 -0.55 -6.13
N ASP A 326 -16.82 -0.96 -5.48
CA ASP A 326 -17.60 -0.16 -4.53
C ASP A 326 -17.27 -0.50 -3.07
N LYS A 327 -16.28 -1.36 -2.81
CA LYS A 327 -15.88 -1.69 -1.43
C LYS A 327 -15.43 -0.43 -0.70
N ARG A 328 -15.96 -0.22 0.51
CA ARG A 328 -15.59 0.90 1.39
C ARG A 328 -14.77 0.49 2.61
N GLU A 329 -14.44 -0.80 2.67
CA GLU A 329 -13.77 -1.43 3.80
C GLU A 329 -12.61 -2.30 3.33
N LYS A 330 -11.65 -2.52 4.22
CA LYS A 330 -10.53 -3.41 3.98
C LYS A 330 -11.01 -4.87 4.01
N VAL A 331 -10.37 -5.75 3.26
CA VAL A 331 -10.59 -7.20 3.40
C VAL A 331 -9.43 -7.78 4.17
N PHE A 332 -9.73 -8.56 5.20
CA PHE A 332 -8.75 -9.28 6.01
C PHE A 332 -8.99 -10.77 5.94
N LEU A 333 -7.88 -11.51 5.93
CA LEU A 333 -7.82 -12.93 6.20
C LEU A 333 -7.47 -13.11 7.68
N VAL A 334 -8.31 -13.87 8.37
CA VAL A 334 -8.09 -14.30 9.77
C VAL A 334 -7.47 -15.68 9.75
N HIS A 335 -6.42 -15.84 10.55
CA HIS A 335 -5.69 -17.09 10.68
C HIS A 335 -6.16 -17.87 11.90
N ALA A 336 -6.00 -19.20 11.87
CA ALA A 336 -6.48 -20.03 12.96
C ALA A 336 -5.71 -19.74 14.26
N GLN A 337 -6.45 -19.46 15.34
CA GLN A 337 -5.89 -19.31 16.68
C GLN A 337 -5.61 -20.65 17.36
#